data_AF-A0A0U4DWI7-F1
#
_entry.id   AF-A0A0U4DWI7-F1
#
_cell.length_a   1.000
_cell.length_b   1.000
_cell.length_c   1.000
_cell.angle_alpha   90.00
_cell.angle_beta   90.00
_cell.angle_gamma   90.00
#
_symmetry.space_group_name_H-M   'P 1'
#
loop_
_entity.id
_entity.type
_entity.pdbx_description
1 polymer ?
#
loop_
_entity_poly.entity_id
_entity_poly.type
_entity_poly.pdbx_seq_one_letter_code
_entity_poly.pdbx_strand_id
1 'polypeptide(L)'
;MKKIYIHILNIVGLIVLLVFNAFAYLGMNFTPSNEPLTAEYIFLASFYLIWGVFYYLQLKLNSLKNFLILIILELLIIIGWSFFWGTPYGHTLIESLFE
;
A
#
# COMPACT_ATOMS: atom_id res chain seq x y z
N MET A 1 18.75 -16.64 3.39
CA MET A 1 17.47 -17.08 2.80
C MET A 1 17.60 -17.08 1.28
N LYS A 2 17.01 -18.05 0.57
CA LYS A 2 17.04 -18.02 -0.89
C LYS A 2 16.12 -16.89 -1.37
N LYS A 3 16.63 -16.02 -2.26
CA LYS A 3 15.87 -14.87 -2.79
C LYS A 3 14.57 -15.28 -3.48
N ILE A 4 14.53 -16.49 -4.05
CA ILE A 4 13.31 -17.04 -4.66
C ILE A 4 12.10 -17.03 -3.72
N TYR A 5 12.30 -17.27 -2.42
CA TYR A 5 11.21 -17.23 -1.45
C TYR A 5 10.66 -15.82 -1.27
N ILE A 6 11.52 -14.81 -1.27
CA ILE A 6 11.12 -13.40 -1.22
C ILE A 6 10.31 -13.04 -2.46
N HIS A 7 10.76 -13.46 -3.65
CA HIS A 7 10.04 -13.22 -4.90
C HIS A 7 8.65 -13.85 -4.91
N ILE A 8 8.55 -15.14 -4.56
CA ILE A 8 7.27 -15.86 -4.53
C ILE A 8 6.30 -15.17 -3.58
N LEU A 9 6.75 -14.85 -2.36
CA LEU A 9 5.89 -14.17 -1.39
C LEU A 9 5.44 -12.80 -1.88
N ASN A 10 6.35 -12.01 -2.47
CA ASN A 10 6.01 -10.67 -2.97
C ASN A 10 5.06 -10.71 -4.17
N ILE A 11 5.15 -11.72 -5.04
CA ILE A 11 4.21 -11.91 -6.14
C ILE A 11 2.83 -12.28 -5.60
N VAL A 12 2.76 -13.24 -4.67
CA VAL A 12 1.50 -13.64 -4.04
C VAL A 12 0.86 -12.45 -3.31
N GLY A 13 1.64 -11.70 -2.53
CA GLY A 13 1.18 -10.52 -1.84
C GLY A 13 0.73 -9.40 -2.79
N LEU A 14 1.44 -9.20 -3.91
CA LEU A 14 1.02 -8.24 -4.93
C LEU A 14 -0.33 -8.62 -5.56
N ILE A 15 -0.56 -9.90 -5.84
CA ILE A 15 -1.86 -10.38 -6.35
C ILE A 15 -2.97 -10.08 -5.34
N VAL A 16 -2.75 -10.38 -4.06
CA VAL A 16 -3.71 -10.06 -2.99
C VAL A 16 -3.96 -8.56 -2.92
N LEU A 17 -2.91 -7.75 -2.95
CA LEU A 17 -3.01 -6.28 -2.93
C LEU A 17 -3.78 -5.73 -4.14
N LEU A 18 -3.57 -6.29 -5.33
CA LEU A 18 -4.31 -5.93 -6.54
C LEU A 18 -5.80 -6.24 -6.39
N VAL A 19 -6.15 -7.42 -5.88
CA VAL A 19 -7.55 -7.81 -5.65
C VAL A 19 -8.20 -6.87 -4.64
N PHE A 20 -7.55 -6.59 -3.50
CA PHE A 20 -8.08 -5.67 -2.50
C PHE A 20 -8.30 -4.25 -3.04
N ASN A 21 -7.31 -3.69 -3.75
CA ASN A 21 -7.45 -2.37 -4.37
C ASN A 21 -8.52 -2.34 -5.47
N ALA A 22 -8.69 -3.42 -6.23
CA ALA A 22 -9.77 -3.51 -7.22
C ALA A 22 -11.15 -3.45 -6.56
N PHE A 23 -11.36 -4.16 -5.45
CA PHE A 23 -12.61 -4.06 -4.69
C PHE A 23 -12.82 -2.66 -4.11
N ALA A 24 -11.78 -2.03 -3.58
CA ALA A 24 -11.87 -0.64 -3.09
C ALA A 24 -12.23 0.34 -4.22
N TYR A 25 -11.56 0.23 -5.37
CA TYR A 25 -11.85 1.02 -6.56
C TYR A 25 -13.30 0.88 -7.02
N LEU A 26 -13.79 -0.37 -7.11
CA LEU A 26 -15.18 -0.64 -7.48
C LEU A 26 -16.16 -0.10 -6.44
N GLY A 27 -15.84 -0.20 -5.14
CA GLY A 27 -16.67 0.34 -4.06
C GLY A 27 -16.83 1.86 -4.15
N MET A 28 -15.76 2.59 -4.47
CA MET A 28 -15.80 4.05 -4.65
C MET A 28 -16.61 4.48 -5.87
N ASN A 29 -16.62 3.66 -6.91
CA ASN A 29 -17.33 3.93 -8.17
C ASN A 29 -18.72 3.25 -8.23
N PHE A 30 -19.17 2.63 -7.14
CA PHE A 30 -20.46 1.95 -7.10
C PHE A 30 -21.64 2.93 -7.20
N THR A 31 -21.47 4.14 -6.65
CA THR A 31 -22.42 5.25 -6.77
C THR A 31 -21.73 6.40 -7.49
N PRO A 32 -22.38 7.06 -8.47
CA PRO A 32 -21.81 8.25 -9.10
C PRO A 32 -21.49 9.33 -8.07
N SER A 33 -20.24 9.77 -8.03
CA SER A 33 -19.80 10.93 -7.23
C SER A 33 -19.82 12.18 -8.10
N ASN A 34 -20.22 13.31 -7.53
CA ASN A 34 -20.10 14.63 -8.15
C ASN A 34 -18.72 15.27 -7.89
N GLU A 35 -17.94 14.69 -6.98
CA GLU A 35 -16.62 15.18 -6.58
C GLU A 35 -15.51 14.30 -7.17
N PRO A 36 -14.37 14.90 -7.56
CA PRO A 36 -13.24 14.16 -8.10
C PRO A 36 -12.59 13.26 -7.05
N LEU A 37 -12.50 11.96 -7.32
CA LEU A 37 -11.92 10.95 -6.42
C LEU A 37 -10.38 10.85 -6.49
N THR A 38 -9.72 11.96 -6.83
CA THR A 38 -8.27 11.98 -7.09
C THR A 38 -7.47 11.55 -5.87
N ALA A 39 -7.84 12.06 -4.69
CA ALA A 39 -7.14 11.79 -3.45
C ALA A 39 -7.27 10.31 -3.05
N GLU A 40 -8.45 9.73 -3.23
CA GLU A 40 -8.71 8.31 -2.99
C GLU A 40 -7.89 7.41 -3.91
N TYR A 41 -7.80 7.75 -5.20
CA TYR A 41 -6.98 6.99 -6.15
C TYR A 41 -5.49 7.07 -5.80
N ILE A 42 -5.00 8.24 -5.37
CA ILE A 42 -3.63 8.41 -4.90
C ILE A 42 -3.39 7.57 -3.63
N PHE A 43 -4.35 7.57 -2.70
CA PHE A 43 -4.29 6.73 -1.52
C PHE A 43 -4.18 5.25 -1.88
N LEU A 44 -5.01 4.73 -2.79
CA LEU A 44 -4.88 3.34 -3.27
C LEU A 44 -3.53 3.08 -3.95
N ALA A 45 -3.08 4.00 -4.81
CA ALA A 45 -1.81 3.90 -5.52
C ALA A 45 -0.60 3.84 -4.57
N SER A 46 -0.68 4.56 -3.44
CA SER A 46 0.40 4.62 -2.45
C SER A 46 0.77 3.27 -1.85
N PHE A 47 -0.17 2.31 -1.76
CA PHE A 47 0.12 0.98 -1.25
C PHE A 47 1.11 0.22 -2.13
N TYR A 48 1.06 0.40 -3.45
CA TYR A 48 2.02 -0.23 -4.37
C TYR A 48 3.42 0.37 -4.23
N LEU A 49 3.51 1.67 -3.94
CA LEU A 49 4.79 2.33 -3.66
C LEU A 49 5.41 1.79 -2.38
N ILE A 50 4.63 1.73 -1.30
CA ILE A 50 5.07 1.16 -0.02
C ILE A 50 5.55 -0.28 -0.24
N TRP A 51 4.73 -1.11 -0.89
CA TRP A 51 5.07 -2.51 -1.22
C TRP A 51 6.38 -2.62 -2.01
N GLY A 52 6.53 -1.83 -3.06
CA GLY A 52 7.74 -1.83 -3.90
C GLY A 52 9.01 -1.47 -3.12
N VAL A 53 8.93 -0.49 -2.22
CA VAL A 53 10.05 -0.11 -1.35
C VAL A 53 10.42 -1.25 -0.41
N PHE A 54 9.46 -1.88 0.25
CA PHE A 54 9.72 -3.00 1.16
C PHE A 54 10.26 -4.22 0.44
N TYR A 55 9.72 -4.55 -0.72
CA TYR A 55 10.25 -5.61 -1.56
C TYR A 55 11.72 -5.39 -1.91
N TYR A 56 12.07 -4.17 -2.34
CA TYR A 56 13.47 -3.81 -2.62
C TYR A 56 14.36 -3.96 -1.37
N LEU A 57 13.90 -3.49 -0.21
CA LEU A 57 14.64 -3.61 1.04
C LEU A 57 14.82 -5.07 1.47
N GLN A 58 13.81 -5.93 1.30
CA GLN A 58 13.88 -7.35 1.61
C GLN A 58 14.93 -8.06 0.72
N LEU A 59 15.02 -7.69 -0.55
CA LEU A 59 16.04 -8.21 -1.46
C LEU A 59 17.46 -7.73 -1.11
N LYS A 60 17.59 -6.47 -0.72
CA LYS A 60 18.87 -5.86 -0.32
C LYS A 60 19.38 -6.40 1.01
N LEU A 61 18.49 -6.59 1.98
CA LEU A 61 18.76 -7.05 3.34
C LEU A 61 18.38 -8.53 3.50
N ASN A 62 18.88 -9.40 2.63
CA ASN A 62 18.50 -10.81 2.51
C ASN A 62 18.98 -11.73 3.66
N SER A 63 18.57 -11.41 4.89
CA SER A 63 18.69 -12.27 6.08
C SER A 63 17.29 -12.54 6.65
N LEU A 64 17.11 -13.70 7.30
CA LEU A 64 15.80 -14.07 7.87
C LEU A 64 15.36 -13.07 8.95
N LYS A 65 16.28 -12.63 9.80
CA LYS A 65 16.02 -11.63 10.84
C LYS A 65 15.54 -10.31 10.23
N ASN A 66 16.26 -9.79 9.24
CA ASN A 66 15.89 -8.51 8.60
C ASN A 66 14.57 -8.63 7.86
N PHE A 67 14.32 -9.76 7.19
CA PHE A 67 13.06 -10.01 6.53
C PHE A 67 11.86 -9.97 7.48
N LEU A 68 11.94 -10.62 8.65
CA LEU A 68 10.89 -10.57 9.66
C LEU A 68 10.65 -9.15 10.18
N ILE A 69 11.73 -8.42 10.45
CA ILE A 69 11.66 -7.01 10.88
C ILE A 69 10.98 -6.16 9.80
N LEU A 70 11.37 -6.35 8.53
CA LEU A 70 10.81 -5.60 7.41
C LEU A 70 9.32 -5.89 7.20
N ILE A 71 8.88 -7.15 7.35
CA ILE A 71 7.44 -7.48 7.28
C ILE A 71 6.66 -6.80 8.40
N ILE A 72 7.16 -6.83 9.64
CA ILE A 72 6.48 -6.17 10.76
C ILE A 72 6.41 -4.66 10.51
N LEU A 73 7.52 -4.06 10.08
CA LEU A 73 7.58 -2.63 9.78
C LEU A 73 6.64 -2.24 8.64
N GLU A 74 6.59 -3.05 7.58
CA GLU A 74 5.69 -2.87 6.44
C GLU A 74 4.22 -2.85 6.89
N LEU A 75 3.82 -3.84 7.69
CA LEU A 75 2.47 -3.91 8.24
C LEU A 75 2.14 -2.69 9.11
N LEU A 76 3.06 -2.26 9.99
CA LEU A 76 2.87 -1.08 10.82
C LEU A 76 2.71 0.19 9.99
N ILE A 77 3.49 0.35 8.91
CA ILE A 77 3.38 1.50 8.02
C ILE A 77 2.05 1.48 7.25
N ILE A 78 1.64 0.33 6.71
CA ILE A 78 0.35 0.20 6.00
C ILE A 78 -0.82 0.52 6.94
N ILE A 79 -0.80 -0.03 8.16
CA ILE A 79 -1.84 0.22 9.17
C ILE A 79 -1.85 1.71 9.56
N GLY A 80 -0.70 2.27 9.92
CA GLY A 80 -0.59 3.68 10.30
C GLY A 80 -1.04 4.63 9.19
N TRP A 81 -0.66 4.35 7.94
CA TRP A 81 -1.08 5.11 6.77
C TRP A 81 -2.60 5.03 6.54
N SER A 82 -3.20 3.85 6.70
CA SER A 82 -4.64 3.66 6.57
C SER A 82 -5.43 4.39 7.67
N PHE A 83 -4.94 4.35 8.91
CA PHE A 83 -5.54 5.13 10.00
C PHE A 83 -5.42 6.63 9.77
N PHE A 84 -4.25 7.09 9.30
CA PHE A 84 -4.03 8.50 9.00
C PHE A 84 -4.97 9.00 7.91
N TRP A 85 -5.17 8.24 6.83
CA TRP A 85 -6.15 8.54 5.78
C TRP A 85 -7.58 8.67 6.31
N GLY A 86 -7.97 7.84 7.28
CA GLY A 86 -9.28 7.92 7.92
C GLY A 86 -9.51 9.17 8.79
N THR A 87 -8.50 10.03 8.95
CA THR A 87 -8.62 11.31 9.65
C THR A 87 -8.86 12.46 8.68
N PRO A 88 -9.51 13.57 9.11
CA PRO A 88 -9.66 14.76 8.28
C PRO A 88 -8.32 15.32 7.77
N TYR A 89 -7.25 15.17 8.56
CA TYR A 89 -5.91 15.61 8.20
C TYR A 89 -5.28 14.79 7.07
N GLY A 90 -5.54 13.48 7.01
CA GLY A 90 -4.98 12.63 5.96
C GLY A 90 -5.62 12.88 4.60
N HIS A 91 -6.94 13.06 4.61
CA HIS A 91 -7.72 13.36 3.41
C HIS A 91 -7.34 14.75 2.85
N THR A 92 -7.39 15.79 3.68
CA THR A 92 -7.00 17.16 3.29
C THR A 92 -5.54 17.32 2.88
N LEU A 93 -4.60 16.58 3.49
CA LEU A 93 -3.19 16.64 3.09
C LEU A 93 -3.02 16.23 1.63
N ILE A 94 -3.65 15.13 1.22
CA ILE A 94 -3.51 14.65 -0.15
C ILE A 94 -4.21 15.61 -1.11
N GLU A 95 -5.43 16.08 -0.81
CA GLU A 95 -6.10 17.07 -1.66
C GLU A 95 -5.23 18.32 -1.87
N SER A 96 -4.65 18.87 -0.80
CA SER A 96 -3.81 20.07 -0.86
C SER A 96 -2.52 19.94 -1.69
N LEU A 97 -2.07 18.72 -1.97
CA LEU A 97 -0.88 18.47 -2.81
C LEU A 97 -1.21 18.47 -4.31
N PHE A 98 -2.49 18.39 -4.66
CA PHE A 98 -2.97 18.20 -6.03
C PHE A 98 -4.00 19.24 -6.50
N GLU A 99 -4.34 20.21 -5.65
CA GLU A 99 -4.97 21.50 -6.02
C GLU A 99 -3.91 22.55 -6.40
#